data_AF-Q885I3-F1
#
_entry.id   AF-Q885I3-F1
#
_cell.length_a   1.000
_cell.length_b   1.000
_cell.length_c   1.000
_cell.angle_alpha   90.00
_cell.angle_beta   90.00
_cell.angle_gamma   90.00
#
_symmetry.space_group_name_H-M   'P 1'
#
loop_
_entity.id
_entity.type
_entity.pdbx_description
1 polymer ?
#
loop_
_entity_poly.entity_id
_entity_poly.type
_entity_poly.pdbx_seq_one_letter_code
_entity_poly.pdbx_strand_id
1 'polypeptide(L)'
;MGSVQEPTFELIVNGLGQVLGATQDEQQSDIWNALRKQTLRHRKYQDADWALPSDSIETLEALIERHKPAALVESISWLFDDWMPSFDLGDQTSDPIQAVEDARLAALRGIMDATGIDGVVGLMERVKVPRLVMFSIRGLQLPDNQLLQLLTRLLSSTIGESALAASIVLAHGMERFGDSWATDAKDALQKSGWDHQKCALVLLGLDETKESWNYVTSFGNETEAAYWSQKSPIRINGPLEDLTFAIEKYRSVGRSAAALAAAEKRLEELSVATTQAIMSSAVSEHNADPEAKSTFGFLDVDRIFSALAQRSDLPRESLAALEFMYLPMLRTDNLTIHELLLEQPVFFMGMVSRVFRAKDEEPRDLSETDRKLATATYRLLKGLKKLPGQKGNDVDEAALRTWCVDVRKLAQESNRGMVTDQLIGQILAHAPLGAKDSAWPHEAVRNVIEVLASPEVERGISLERYNMRGVYSKMPDEGGDQERALASQSREWAAKTITSVRTSAMLRRIAEGWEADAERADIAAAQRATRW
;
A
#
# COMPACT_ATOMS: atom_id res chain seq x y z
N MET A 1 23.22 11.02 -37.92
CA MET A 1 23.44 11.40 -39.33
C MET A 1 24.45 12.54 -39.37
N GLY A 2 25.75 12.26 -39.17
CA GLY A 2 26.76 13.28 -38.83
C GLY A 2 27.60 13.86 -39.98
N SER A 3 27.35 13.50 -41.24
CA SER A 3 27.95 14.20 -42.38
C SER A 3 27.16 13.92 -43.65
N VAL A 4 25.97 14.53 -43.76
CA VAL A 4 25.29 14.56 -45.05
C VAL A 4 26.02 15.60 -45.90
N GLN A 5 26.59 15.21 -47.04
CA GLN A 5 27.20 16.16 -47.97
C GLN A 5 26.14 17.20 -48.38
N GLU A 6 26.50 18.48 -48.47
CA GLU A 6 25.61 19.61 -48.79
C GLU A 6 24.59 19.34 -49.92
N PRO A 7 24.97 18.70 -51.05
CA PRO A 7 24.03 18.36 -52.13
C PRO A 7 22.97 17.32 -51.72
N THR A 8 23.31 16.43 -50.78
CA THR A 8 22.39 15.40 -50.27
C THR A 8 21.41 16.00 -49.26
N PHE A 9 21.80 17.02 -48.50
CA PHE A 9 20.91 17.71 -47.56
C PHE A 9 19.82 18.48 -48.31
N GLU A 10 20.16 19.26 -49.34
CA GLU A 10 19.18 19.97 -50.16
C GLU A 10 18.17 19.02 -50.82
N LEU A 11 18.62 17.84 -51.28
CA LEU A 11 17.73 16.81 -51.82
C LEU A 11 16.75 16.28 -50.77
N ILE A 12 17.19 16.08 -49.53
CA ILE A 12 16.33 15.65 -48.41
C ILE A 12 15.31 16.74 -48.06
N VAL A 13 15.73 17.99 -47.93
CA VAL A 13 14.83 19.12 -47.63
C VAL A 13 13.75 19.27 -48.71
N ASN A 14 14.15 19.20 -49.98
CA ASN A 14 13.20 19.26 -51.10
C ASN A 14 12.24 18.07 -51.09
N GLY A 15 12.73 16.86 -50.82
CA GLY A 15 11.89 15.66 -50.69
C GLY A 15 10.89 15.78 -49.53
N LEU A 16 11.33 16.25 -48.37
CA LEU A 16 10.46 16.50 -47.22
C LEU A 16 9.39 17.55 -47.54
N GLY A 17 9.75 18.64 -48.24
CA GLY A 17 8.78 19.65 -48.68
C GLY A 17 7.76 19.14 -49.68
N GLN A 18 8.17 18.26 -50.61
CA GLN A 18 7.24 17.60 -51.52
C GLN A 18 6.26 16.67 -50.78
N VAL A 19 6.77 15.86 -49.84
CA VAL A 19 5.92 14.97 -49.03
C VAL A 19 4.95 15.78 -48.18
N LEU A 20 5.44 16.80 -47.45
CA LEU A 20 4.60 17.70 -46.65
C LEU A 20 3.58 18.50 -47.47
N GLY A 21 3.85 18.75 -48.76
CA GLY A 21 2.91 19.40 -49.67
C GLY A 21 1.89 18.44 -50.30
N ALA A 22 2.20 17.14 -50.34
CA ALA A 22 1.37 16.12 -50.97
C ALA A 22 0.49 15.34 -49.97
N THR A 23 0.86 15.28 -48.70
CA THR A 23 0.06 14.69 -47.63
C THR A 23 -1.03 15.65 -47.14
N GLN A 24 -2.12 15.10 -46.61
CA GLN A 24 -3.24 15.85 -46.06
C GLN A 24 -3.45 15.53 -44.57
N ASP A 25 -4.10 16.45 -43.87
CA ASP A 25 -4.65 16.32 -42.52
C ASP A 25 -3.66 15.74 -41.50
N GLU A 26 -4.01 14.58 -40.91
CA GLU A 26 -3.27 13.93 -39.83
C GLU A 26 -1.86 13.47 -40.24
N GLN A 27 -1.70 12.93 -41.46
CA GLN A 27 -0.39 12.48 -41.94
C GLN A 27 0.57 13.65 -42.14
N GLN A 28 0.07 14.78 -42.64
CA GLN A 28 0.87 16.00 -42.77
C GLN A 28 1.31 16.49 -41.38
N SER A 29 0.39 16.53 -40.43
CA SER A 29 0.63 16.97 -39.05
C SER A 29 1.66 16.11 -38.32
N ASP A 30 1.61 14.79 -38.49
CA ASP A 30 2.56 13.85 -37.87
C ASP A 30 3.98 14.03 -38.43
N ILE A 31 4.12 14.14 -39.75
CA ILE A 31 5.41 14.35 -40.42
C ILE A 31 5.97 15.72 -40.02
N TRP A 32 5.13 16.76 -40.01
CA TRP A 32 5.51 18.09 -39.58
C TRP A 32 5.99 18.11 -38.12
N ASN A 33 5.27 17.45 -37.20
CA ASN A 33 5.63 17.37 -35.78
C ASN A 33 6.94 16.60 -35.58
N ALA A 34 7.15 15.50 -36.32
CA ALA A 34 8.40 14.74 -36.29
C ALA A 34 9.58 15.60 -36.76
N LEU A 35 9.42 16.34 -37.86
CA LEU A 35 10.43 17.26 -38.37
C LEU A 35 10.73 18.39 -37.37
N ARG A 36 9.70 18.97 -36.76
CA ARG A 36 9.85 20.00 -35.70
C ARG A 36 10.66 19.48 -34.54
N LYS A 37 10.35 18.29 -34.02
CA LYS A 37 11.07 17.67 -32.88
C LYS A 37 12.54 17.43 -33.21
N GLN A 38 12.86 16.92 -34.40
CA GLN A 38 14.26 16.71 -34.80
C GLN A 38 15.01 18.03 -34.99
N THR A 39 14.40 19.01 -35.64
CA THR A 39 15.01 20.33 -35.86
C THR A 39 15.31 21.02 -34.53
N LEU A 40 14.36 21.00 -33.60
CA LEU A 40 14.56 21.54 -32.26
C LEU A 40 15.65 20.80 -31.47
N ARG A 41 15.75 19.48 -31.60
CA ARG A 41 16.84 18.71 -31.00
C ARG A 41 18.22 19.15 -31.53
N HIS A 42 18.33 19.37 -32.84
CA HIS A 42 19.57 19.88 -33.44
C HIS A 42 19.88 21.30 -32.97
N ARG A 43 18.88 22.18 -32.87
CA ARG A 43 19.04 23.54 -32.33
C ARG A 43 19.49 23.54 -30.86
N LYS A 44 18.87 22.71 -30.01
CA LYS A 44 19.18 22.63 -28.57
C LYS A 44 20.59 22.14 -28.28
N TYR A 45 21.13 21.25 -29.13
CA TYR A 45 22.47 20.69 -28.96
C TYR A 45 23.39 21.16 -30.08
N GLN A 46 23.31 22.43 -30.48
CA GLN A 46 24.03 22.99 -31.62
C GLN A 46 25.56 22.82 -31.52
N ASP A 47 26.10 22.76 -30.30
CA ASP A 47 27.53 22.54 -30.04
C ASP A 47 27.96 21.06 -30.08
N ALA A 48 27.03 20.11 -30.24
CA ALA A 48 27.36 18.69 -30.26
C ALA A 48 27.87 18.23 -31.65
N ASP A 49 28.85 17.33 -31.68
CA ASP A 49 29.47 16.83 -32.93
C ASP A 49 28.49 16.19 -33.94
N TRP A 50 27.30 15.78 -33.49
CA TRP A 50 26.26 15.19 -34.33
C TRP A 50 25.19 16.19 -34.80
N ALA A 51 25.24 17.44 -34.33
CA ALA A 51 24.28 18.47 -34.68
C ALA A 51 24.45 18.94 -36.12
N LEU A 52 23.35 19.40 -36.72
CA LEU A 52 23.41 20.00 -38.04
C LEU A 52 23.99 21.41 -37.94
N PRO A 53 24.68 21.91 -38.98
CA PRO A 53 25.11 23.30 -39.05
C PRO A 53 23.92 24.27 -38.91
N SER A 54 24.16 25.47 -38.38
CA SER A 54 23.15 26.51 -38.19
C SER A 54 22.31 26.77 -39.45
N ASP A 55 22.95 26.93 -40.60
CA ASP A 55 22.30 27.21 -41.88
C ASP A 55 21.34 26.08 -42.31
N SER A 56 21.72 24.82 -42.01
CA SER A 56 20.86 23.66 -42.25
C SER A 56 19.65 23.64 -41.31
N ILE A 57 19.85 24.00 -40.04
CA ILE A 57 18.75 24.12 -39.07
C ILE A 57 17.77 25.21 -39.51
N GLU A 58 18.26 26.39 -39.89
CA GLU A 58 17.44 27.52 -40.37
C GLU A 58 16.63 27.14 -41.62
N THR A 59 17.23 26.35 -42.52
CA THR A 59 16.53 25.81 -43.70
C THR A 59 15.37 24.89 -43.30
N LEU A 60 15.56 24.02 -42.31
CA LEU A 60 14.49 23.16 -41.79
C LEU A 60 13.42 23.96 -41.05
N GLU A 61 13.79 24.98 -40.29
CA GLU A 61 12.86 25.89 -39.61
C GLU A 61 11.97 26.63 -40.61
N ALA A 62 12.54 27.13 -41.72
CA ALA A 62 11.77 27.75 -42.80
C ALA A 62 10.81 26.76 -43.47
N LEU A 63 11.21 25.50 -43.64
CA LEU A 63 10.34 24.44 -44.17
C LEU A 63 9.19 24.12 -43.21
N ILE A 64 9.47 24.01 -41.92
CA ILE A 64 8.47 23.79 -40.87
C ILE A 64 7.45 24.92 -40.86
N GLU A 65 7.88 26.18 -40.94
CA GLU A 65 6.96 27.32 -40.93
C GLU A 65 6.10 27.37 -42.19
N ARG A 66 6.69 27.09 -43.36
CA ARG A 66 5.96 27.04 -44.65
C ARG A 66 4.86 25.97 -44.67
N HIS A 67 5.08 24.84 -44.02
CA HIS A 67 4.17 23.70 -43.99
C HIS A 67 3.45 23.54 -42.65
N LYS A 68 3.35 24.62 -41.86
CA LYS A 68 2.57 24.62 -40.62
C LYS A 68 1.11 24.26 -40.93
N PRO A 69 0.49 23.30 -40.21
CA PRO A 69 -0.91 22.95 -40.42
C PRO A 69 -1.82 24.18 -40.35
N ALA A 70 -2.74 24.31 -41.31
CA ALA A 70 -3.65 25.45 -41.39
C ALA A 70 -4.71 25.42 -40.28
N ALA A 71 -5.12 24.22 -39.85
CA ALA A 71 -6.00 24.05 -38.72
C ALA A 71 -5.25 24.34 -37.41
N LEU A 72 -5.76 25.30 -36.63
CA LEU A 72 -5.12 25.73 -35.38
C LEU A 72 -4.90 24.55 -34.42
N VAL A 73 -5.90 23.68 -34.27
CA VAL A 73 -5.84 22.47 -33.43
C VAL A 73 -4.67 21.56 -33.81
N GLU A 74 -4.46 21.32 -35.10
CA GLU A 74 -3.36 20.49 -35.61
C GLU A 74 -1.99 21.12 -35.33
N SER A 75 -1.89 22.44 -35.47
CA SER A 75 -0.63 23.16 -35.28
C SER A 75 -0.12 23.18 -33.82
N ILE A 76 -1.00 22.90 -32.85
CA ILE A 76 -0.70 23.00 -31.40
C ILE A 76 -0.90 21.70 -30.61
N SER A 77 -1.53 20.67 -31.19
CA SER A 77 -1.80 19.41 -30.48
C SER A 77 -0.55 18.79 -29.85
N TRP A 78 0.61 18.98 -30.50
CA TRP A 78 1.89 18.49 -30.01
C TRP A 78 2.28 18.97 -28.59
N LEU A 79 1.77 20.13 -28.14
CA LEU A 79 2.00 20.65 -26.77
C LEU A 79 1.31 19.79 -25.70
N PHE A 80 0.25 19.08 -26.09
CA PHE A 80 -0.63 18.29 -25.23
C PHE A 80 -0.51 16.78 -25.47
N ASP A 81 0.40 16.36 -26.35
CA ASP A 81 0.65 14.95 -26.66
C ASP A 81 1.66 14.28 -25.73
N ASP A 82 2.38 15.07 -24.93
CA ASP A 82 3.45 14.63 -24.04
C ASP A 82 3.45 15.52 -22.79
N TRP A 83 3.72 14.94 -21.62
CA TRP A 83 3.88 15.71 -20.37
C TRP A 83 4.98 16.77 -20.52
N MET A 84 6.09 16.41 -21.18
CA MET A 84 7.23 17.29 -21.41
C MET A 84 7.54 17.37 -22.93
N PRO A 85 6.78 18.16 -23.70
CA PRO A 85 6.97 18.24 -25.14
C PRO A 85 8.33 18.85 -25.47
N SER A 86 8.89 18.49 -26.62
CA SER A 86 10.07 19.18 -27.15
C SER A 86 9.70 20.64 -27.44
N PHE A 87 10.12 21.52 -26.53
CA PHE A 87 9.81 22.93 -26.46
C PHE A 87 11.12 23.72 -26.31
N ASP A 88 11.22 24.86 -27.00
CA ASP A 88 12.37 25.75 -26.82
C ASP A 88 12.18 26.56 -25.54
N LEU A 89 12.94 26.19 -24.52
CA LEU A 89 12.86 26.83 -23.21
C LEU A 89 13.67 28.13 -23.16
N GLY A 90 14.57 28.39 -24.13
CA GLY A 90 15.59 29.44 -24.01
C GLY A 90 16.58 29.20 -22.86
N ASP A 91 17.78 29.79 -22.97
CA ASP A 91 18.90 29.52 -22.05
C ASP A 91 18.70 30.05 -20.61
N GLN A 92 17.65 30.83 -20.35
CA GLN A 92 17.42 31.50 -19.06
C GLN A 92 16.21 30.96 -18.26
N THR A 93 15.55 29.91 -18.72
CA THR A 93 14.35 29.41 -18.03
C THR A 93 14.71 28.59 -16.80
N SER A 94 14.47 29.17 -15.63
CA SER A 94 14.73 28.51 -14.32
C SER A 94 13.72 27.40 -13.98
N ASP A 95 12.54 27.42 -14.61
CA ASP A 95 11.49 26.41 -14.40
C ASP A 95 10.92 25.92 -15.75
N PRO A 96 11.45 24.82 -16.29
CA PRO A 96 10.98 24.21 -17.54
C PRO A 96 9.52 23.78 -17.52
N ILE A 97 8.98 23.39 -16.37
CA ILE A 97 7.61 22.91 -16.26
C ILE A 97 6.65 24.09 -16.42
N GLN A 98 6.92 25.19 -15.70
CA GLN A 98 6.09 26.38 -15.77
C GLN A 98 6.05 26.97 -17.19
N ALA A 99 7.20 27.01 -17.89
CA ALA A 99 7.26 27.52 -19.26
C ALA A 99 6.38 26.71 -20.24
N VAL A 100 6.32 25.38 -20.08
CA VAL A 100 5.44 24.52 -20.88
C VAL A 100 3.97 24.79 -20.54
N GLU A 101 3.62 24.95 -19.26
CA GLU A 101 2.25 25.27 -18.84
C GLU A 101 1.80 26.64 -19.36
N ASP A 102 2.69 27.64 -19.33
CA ASP A 102 2.41 28.98 -19.89
C ASP A 102 2.17 28.92 -21.41
N ALA A 103 2.97 28.12 -22.12
CA ALA A 103 2.81 27.90 -23.56
C ALA A 103 1.49 27.17 -23.88
N ARG A 104 1.12 26.15 -23.10
CA ARG A 104 -0.17 25.46 -23.21
C ARG A 104 -1.33 26.43 -22.98
N LEU A 105 -1.25 27.26 -21.96
CA LEU A 105 -2.27 28.27 -21.68
C LEU A 105 -2.37 29.32 -22.79
N ALA A 106 -1.25 29.79 -23.33
CA ALA A 106 -1.23 30.72 -24.46
C ALA A 106 -1.85 30.10 -25.72
N ALA A 107 -1.51 28.85 -26.03
CA ALA A 107 -2.11 28.11 -27.15
C ALA A 107 -3.62 27.94 -26.95
N LEU A 108 -4.06 27.60 -25.73
CA LEU A 108 -5.46 27.43 -25.41
C LEU A 108 -6.25 28.74 -25.53
N ARG A 109 -5.68 29.88 -25.12
CA ARG A 109 -6.26 31.22 -25.35
C ARG A 109 -6.44 31.50 -26.86
N GLY A 110 -5.44 31.17 -27.66
CA GLY A 110 -5.52 31.30 -29.12
C GLY A 110 -6.67 30.50 -29.74
N ILE A 111 -6.90 29.26 -29.28
CA ILE A 111 -8.06 28.46 -29.71
C ILE A 111 -9.36 29.10 -29.29
N MET A 112 -9.41 29.55 -28.03
CA MET A 112 -10.59 30.14 -27.42
C MET A 112 -11.04 31.38 -28.21
N ASP A 113 -10.09 32.24 -28.58
CA ASP A 113 -10.32 33.45 -29.38
C ASP A 113 -10.75 33.13 -30.82
N ALA A 114 -10.15 32.12 -31.46
CA ALA A 114 -10.40 31.80 -32.86
C ALA A 114 -11.68 30.99 -33.10
N THR A 115 -11.98 30.05 -32.21
CA THR A 115 -12.96 28.97 -32.46
C THR A 115 -13.89 28.69 -31.30
N GLY A 116 -13.80 29.45 -30.20
CA GLY A 116 -14.73 29.28 -29.10
C GLY A 116 -14.55 27.96 -28.35
N ILE A 117 -15.60 27.56 -27.64
CA ILE A 117 -15.62 26.36 -26.79
C ILE A 117 -15.50 25.08 -27.64
N ASP A 118 -16.10 25.07 -28.83
CA ASP A 118 -16.00 23.92 -29.73
C ASP A 118 -14.56 23.65 -30.17
N GLY A 119 -13.74 24.70 -30.32
CA GLY A 119 -12.31 24.54 -30.57
C GLY A 119 -11.56 23.88 -29.42
N VAL A 120 -11.87 24.26 -28.18
CA VAL A 120 -11.26 23.65 -26.98
C VAL A 120 -11.63 22.18 -26.86
N VAL A 121 -12.91 21.83 -27.07
CA VAL A 121 -13.37 20.44 -27.04
C VAL A 121 -12.79 19.64 -28.20
N GLY A 122 -12.72 20.22 -29.40
CA GLY A 122 -12.09 19.59 -30.57
C GLY A 122 -10.59 19.33 -30.36
N LEU A 123 -9.88 20.22 -29.67
CA LEU A 123 -8.50 19.96 -29.25
C LEU A 123 -8.43 18.75 -28.31
N MET A 124 -9.30 18.69 -27.29
CA MET A 124 -9.33 17.58 -26.34
C MET A 124 -9.66 16.23 -26.99
N GLU A 125 -10.46 16.21 -28.05
CA GLU A 125 -10.75 14.99 -28.83
C GLU A 125 -9.55 14.52 -29.66
N ARG A 126 -8.64 15.44 -30.03
CA ARG A 126 -7.53 15.16 -30.95
C ARG A 126 -6.23 14.74 -30.27
N VAL A 127 -5.94 15.33 -29.10
CA VAL A 127 -4.65 15.18 -28.42
C VAL A 127 -4.51 13.83 -27.71
N LYS A 128 -3.28 13.35 -27.56
CA LYS A 128 -3.00 12.07 -26.90
C LYS A 128 -3.21 12.11 -25.39
N VAL A 129 -3.07 13.28 -24.76
CA VAL A 129 -3.23 13.45 -23.32
C VAL A 129 -4.21 14.61 -23.02
N PRO A 130 -5.54 14.39 -23.18
CA PRO A 130 -6.55 15.43 -22.98
C PRO A 130 -6.48 16.11 -21.61
N ARG A 131 -6.03 15.39 -20.58
CA ARG A 131 -5.82 15.92 -19.22
C ARG A 131 -4.91 17.15 -19.16
N LEU A 132 -3.94 17.27 -20.07
CA LEU A 132 -3.05 18.45 -20.12
C LEU A 132 -3.81 19.71 -20.55
N VAL A 133 -4.81 19.58 -21.43
CA VAL A 133 -5.71 20.68 -21.78
C VAL A 133 -6.53 21.08 -20.55
N MET A 134 -7.03 20.09 -19.80
CA MET A 134 -7.86 20.33 -18.62
C MET A 134 -7.17 21.18 -17.55
N PHE A 135 -5.87 20.94 -17.32
CA PHE A 135 -5.08 21.73 -16.36
C PHE A 135 -4.96 23.21 -16.76
N SER A 136 -4.95 23.50 -18.06
CA SER A 136 -4.89 24.87 -18.58
C SER A 136 -6.24 25.61 -18.57
N ILE A 137 -7.38 24.91 -18.44
CA ILE A 137 -8.73 25.54 -18.48
C ILE A 137 -8.87 26.64 -17.41
N ARG A 138 -8.37 26.41 -16.20
CA ARG A 138 -8.45 27.40 -15.10
C ARG A 138 -7.80 28.73 -15.46
N GLY A 139 -6.72 28.71 -16.24
CA GLY A 139 -6.00 29.91 -16.67
C GLY A 139 -6.72 30.75 -17.74
N LEU A 140 -7.76 30.19 -18.39
CA LEU A 140 -8.61 30.93 -19.33
C LEU A 140 -9.53 31.92 -18.62
N GLN A 141 -9.82 31.71 -17.34
CA GLN A 141 -10.69 32.56 -16.53
C GLN A 141 -12.07 32.85 -17.17
N LEU A 142 -12.63 31.85 -17.87
CA LEU A 142 -13.89 31.97 -18.59
C LEU A 142 -15.02 32.54 -17.70
N PRO A 143 -15.91 33.39 -18.24
CA PRO A 143 -17.15 33.78 -17.56
C PRO A 143 -18.08 32.57 -17.36
N ASP A 144 -19.04 32.70 -16.45
CA ASP A 144 -19.99 31.65 -16.06
C ASP A 144 -20.71 31.02 -17.26
N ASN A 145 -21.23 31.83 -18.19
CA ASN A 145 -21.93 31.34 -19.37
C ASN A 145 -21.05 30.47 -20.29
N GLN A 146 -19.79 30.86 -20.51
CA GLN A 146 -18.85 30.10 -21.35
C GLN A 146 -18.34 28.85 -20.63
N LEU A 147 -18.15 28.92 -19.31
CA LEU A 147 -17.77 27.75 -18.52
C LEU A 147 -18.92 26.73 -18.51
N LEU A 148 -20.18 27.18 -18.45
CA LEU A 148 -21.36 26.30 -18.49
C LEU A 148 -21.52 25.66 -19.87
N GLN A 149 -21.24 26.44 -20.93
CA GLN A 149 -21.17 25.92 -22.28
C GLN A 149 -20.08 24.84 -22.39
N LEU A 150 -18.89 25.06 -21.84
CA LEU A 150 -17.82 24.07 -21.81
C LEU A 150 -18.27 22.79 -21.10
N LEU A 151 -18.87 22.90 -19.91
CA LEU A 151 -19.41 21.77 -19.17
C LEU A 151 -20.40 20.98 -20.04
N THR A 152 -21.38 21.66 -20.64
CA THR A 152 -22.41 21.04 -21.48
C THR A 152 -21.81 20.34 -22.71
N ARG A 153 -20.79 20.92 -23.33
CA ARG A 153 -20.09 20.29 -24.47
C ARG A 153 -19.28 19.08 -24.05
N LEU A 154 -18.61 19.11 -22.90
CA LEU A 154 -17.92 17.95 -22.34
C LEU A 154 -18.89 16.80 -22.02
N LEU A 155 -20.06 17.12 -21.46
CA LEU A 155 -21.12 16.14 -21.16
C LEU A 155 -21.71 15.47 -22.42
N SER A 156 -21.61 16.12 -23.58
CA SER A 156 -22.06 15.60 -24.88
C SER A 156 -20.94 15.09 -25.78
N SER A 157 -19.69 15.15 -25.32
CA SER A 157 -18.50 14.75 -26.09
C SER A 157 -18.26 13.24 -26.07
N THR A 158 -17.41 12.77 -26.98
CA THR A 158 -16.96 11.36 -27.04
C THR A 158 -15.58 11.14 -26.40
N ILE A 159 -15.04 12.16 -25.73
CA ILE A 159 -13.73 12.12 -25.06
C ILE A 159 -13.74 11.04 -23.98
N GLY A 160 -12.73 10.15 -24.01
CA GLY A 160 -12.59 9.05 -23.04
C GLY A 160 -12.55 9.52 -21.58
N GLU A 161 -11.92 10.67 -21.34
CA GLU A 161 -11.82 11.32 -20.02
C GLU A 161 -12.86 12.45 -19.80
N SER A 162 -13.98 12.45 -20.53
CA SER A 162 -15.01 13.50 -20.46
C SER A 162 -15.56 13.75 -19.05
N ALA A 163 -15.76 12.70 -18.25
CA ALA A 163 -16.24 12.83 -16.87
C ALA A 163 -15.23 13.53 -15.96
N LEU A 164 -13.93 13.25 -16.12
CA LEU A 164 -12.86 13.91 -15.38
C LEU A 164 -12.77 15.39 -15.78
N ALA A 165 -12.85 15.69 -17.08
CA ALA A 165 -12.87 17.07 -17.57
C ALA A 165 -14.06 17.85 -17.00
N ALA A 166 -15.26 17.27 -17.09
CA ALA A 166 -16.47 17.86 -16.54
C ALA A 166 -16.36 18.08 -15.03
N SER A 167 -15.70 17.17 -14.31
CA SER A 167 -15.46 17.30 -12.87
C SER A 167 -14.62 18.53 -12.52
N ILE A 168 -13.53 18.75 -13.26
CA ILE A 168 -12.65 19.91 -13.08
C ILE A 168 -13.41 21.21 -13.36
N VAL A 169 -14.20 21.24 -14.45
CA VAL A 169 -15.00 22.42 -14.84
C VAL A 169 -16.10 22.70 -13.81
N LEU A 170 -16.82 21.68 -13.36
CA LEU A 170 -17.84 21.78 -12.33
C LEU A 170 -17.25 22.39 -11.05
N ALA A 171 -16.17 21.82 -10.53
CA ALA A 171 -15.51 22.28 -9.31
C ALA A 171 -14.99 23.71 -9.44
N HIS A 172 -14.39 24.05 -10.60
CA HIS A 172 -13.89 25.40 -10.86
C HIS A 172 -15.02 26.45 -10.88
N GLY A 173 -16.18 26.11 -11.46
CA GLY A 173 -17.32 27.02 -11.46
C GLY A 173 -17.98 27.15 -10.08
N MET A 174 -18.04 26.06 -9.31
CA MET A 174 -18.52 26.09 -7.92
C MET A 174 -17.69 27.04 -7.07
N GLU A 175 -16.36 26.96 -7.18
CA GLU A 175 -15.40 27.81 -6.47
C GLU A 175 -15.56 29.31 -6.83
N ARG A 176 -15.84 29.62 -8.11
CA ARG A 176 -15.87 31.01 -8.60
C ARG A 176 -17.24 31.68 -8.51
N PHE A 177 -18.32 30.93 -8.68
CA PHE A 177 -19.65 31.48 -8.94
C PHE A 177 -20.73 30.98 -7.97
N GLY A 178 -20.45 29.97 -7.14
CA GLY A 178 -21.34 29.51 -6.08
C GLY A 178 -22.70 28.98 -6.57
N ASP A 179 -23.78 29.36 -5.88
CA ASP A 179 -25.11 28.74 -6.00
C ASP A 179 -25.78 28.90 -7.38
N SER A 180 -25.57 30.03 -8.07
CA SER A 180 -26.14 30.25 -9.40
C SER A 180 -25.57 29.23 -10.39
N TRP A 181 -24.25 29.06 -10.37
CA TRP A 181 -23.57 28.03 -11.15
C TRP A 181 -24.00 26.62 -10.76
N ALA A 182 -24.12 26.34 -9.46
CA ALA A 182 -24.51 25.03 -8.96
C ALA A 182 -25.84 24.56 -9.57
N THR A 183 -26.81 25.48 -9.65
CA THR A 183 -28.15 25.22 -10.19
C THR A 183 -28.09 24.87 -11.69
N ASP A 184 -27.40 25.70 -12.48
CA ASP A 184 -27.32 25.50 -13.93
C ASP A 184 -26.47 24.28 -14.30
N ALA A 185 -25.36 24.05 -13.60
CA ALA A 185 -24.51 22.88 -13.81
C ALA A 185 -25.22 21.57 -13.46
N LYS A 186 -26.09 21.59 -12.44
CA LYS A 186 -26.93 20.45 -12.08
C LYS A 186 -27.93 20.14 -13.19
N ASP A 187 -28.63 21.15 -13.69
CA ASP A 187 -29.58 20.99 -14.79
C ASP A 187 -28.89 20.43 -16.05
N ALA A 188 -27.71 20.94 -16.40
CA ALA A 188 -26.90 20.43 -17.50
C ALA A 188 -26.51 18.94 -17.30
N LEU A 189 -26.05 18.57 -16.09
CA LEU A 189 -25.66 17.20 -15.79
C LEU A 189 -26.86 16.24 -15.82
N GLN A 190 -28.01 16.64 -15.27
CA GLN A 190 -29.24 15.82 -15.30
C GLN A 190 -29.79 15.63 -16.72
N LYS A 191 -29.62 16.61 -17.61
CA LYS A 191 -30.03 16.53 -19.02
C LYS A 191 -29.04 15.81 -19.92
N SER A 192 -27.84 15.47 -19.43
CA SER A 192 -26.80 14.80 -20.23
C SER A 192 -27.19 13.39 -20.70
N GLY A 193 -28.15 12.75 -20.04
CA GLY A 193 -28.50 11.34 -20.27
C GLY A 193 -27.46 10.34 -19.74
N TRP A 194 -26.46 10.80 -18.99
CA TRP A 194 -25.49 9.93 -18.34
C TRP A 194 -26.13 9.15 -17.18
N ASP A 195 -25.63 7.95 -16.94
CA ASP A 195 -26.05 7.15 -15.79
C ASP A 195 -25.52 7.74 -14.46
N HIS A 196 -26.03 7.20 -13.35
CA HIS A 196 -25.65 7.63 -12.01
C HIS A 196 -24.16 7.46 -11.71
N GLN A 197 -23.50 6.44 -12.27
CA GLN A 197 -22.07 6.17 -12.03
C GLN A 197 -21.20 7.25 -12.68
N LYS A 198 -21.50 7.60 -13.93
CA LYS A 198 -20.78 8.63 -14.66
C LYS A 198 -21.10 10.03 -14.15
N CYS A 199 -22.34 10.30 -13.73
CA CYS A 199 -22.68 11.54 -13.01
C CYS A 199 -21.88 11.68 -11.71
N ALA A 200 -21.77 10.60 -10.93
CA ALA A 200 -20.99 10.59 -9.71
C ALA A 200 -19.50 10.91 -9.94
N LEU A 201 -18.89 10.41 -11.03
CA LEU A 201 -17.51 10.76 -11.41
C LEU A 201 -17.30 12.28 -11.58
N VAL A 202 -18.29 12.98 -12.15
CA VAL A 202 -18.23 14.45 -12.29
C VAL A 202 -18.22 15.12 -10.91
N LEU A 203 -18.99 14.60 -9.96
CA LEU A 203 -19.11 15.16 -8.61
C LEU A 203 -17.87 14.92 -7.74
N LEU A 204 -16.98 13.98 -8.09
CA LEU A 204 -15.81 13.63 -7.27
C LEU A 204 -14.79 14.77 -7.08
N GLY A 205 -14.76 15.74 -8.00
CA GLY A 205 -13.85 16.89 -7.96
C GLY A 205 -14.28 18.02 -7.03
N LEU A 206 -15.45 17.93 -6.39
CA LEU A 206 -15.89 18.88 -5.39
C LEU A 206 -15.09 18.75 -4.08
N ASP A 207 -14.94 19.87 -3.39
CA ASP A 207 -14.28 19.93 -2.08
C ASP A 207 -15.04 19.14 -1.00
N GLU A 208 -14.33 18.69 0.03
CA GLU A 208 -14.90 17.93 1.16
C GLU A 208 -15.62 18.84 2.16
N THR A 209 -16.74 19.43 1.75
CA THR A 209 -17.56 20.28 2.61
C THR A 209 -19.01 19.84 2.64
N LYS A 210 -19.73 20.27 3.67
CA LYS A 210 -21.16 19.99 3.83
C LYS A 210 -21.99 20.53 2.67
N GLU A 211 -21.61 21.69 2.12
CA GLU A 211 -22.24 22.29 0.94
C GLU A 211 -22.09 21.38 -0.28
N SER A 212 -20.88 20.88 -0.55
CA SER A 212 -20.63 19.94 -1.64
C SER A 212 -21.43 18.64 -1.46
N TRP A 213 -21.49 18.07 -0.26
CA TRP A 213 -22.25 16.85 -0.03
C TRP A 213 -23.77 17.05 -0.10
N ASN A 214 -24.27 18.21 0.31
CA ASN A 214 -25.67 18.59 0.10
C ASN A 214 -25.98 18.73 -1.40
N TYR A 215 -25.06 19.30 -2.16
CA TYR A 215 -25.17 19.38 -3.61
C TYR A 215 -25.24 17.99 -4.25
N VAL A 216 -24.35 17.06 -3.85
CA VAL A 216 -24.39 15.64 -4.27
C VAL A 216 -25.73 14.99 -3.91
N THR A 217 -26.19 15.15 -2.67
CA THR A 217 -27.48 14.61 -2.18
C THR A 217 -28.64 15.08 -3.05
N SER A 218 -28.57 16.30 -3.58
CA SER A 218 -29.62 16.88 -4.41
C SER A 218 -29.83 16.16 -5.75
N PHE A 219 -28.91 15.28 -6.19
CA PHE A 219 -29.04 14.45 -7.40
C PHE A 219 -29.82 13.14 -7.17
N GLY A 220 -30.26 12.88 -5.94
CA GLY A 220 -30.99 11.67 -5.57
C GLY A 220 -30.10 10.55 -5.02
N ASN A 221 -30.74 9.56 -4.40
CA ASN A 221 -30.08 8.51 -3.61
C ASN A 221 -29.14 7.64 -4.46
N GLU A 222 -29.51 7.36 -5.71
CA GLU A 222 -28.74 6.51 -6.63
C GLU A 222 -27.41 7.17 -7.03
N THR A 223 -27.45 8.46 -7.35
CA THR A 223 -26.24 9.24 -7.68
C THR A 223 -25.37 9.45 -6.45
N GLU A 224 -25.99 9.72 -5.29
CA GLU A 224 -25.25 9.84 -4.03
C GLU A 224 -24.56 8.52 -3.65
N ALA A 225 -25.25 7.39 -3.74
CA ALA A 225 -24.65 6.08 -3.47
C ALA A 225 -23.49 5.79 -4.43
N ALA A 226 -23.63 6.12 -5.72
CA ALA A 226 -22.57 6.01 -6.72
C ALA A 226 -21.39 6.95 -6.44
N TYR A 227 -21.63 8.12 -5.86
CA TYR A 227 -20.57 9.04 -5.43
C TYR A 227 -19.77 8.42 -4.27
N TRP A 228 -20.44 8.01 -3.19
CA TRP A 228 -19.75 7.44 -2.03
C TRP A 228 -19.12 6.07 -2.31
N SER A 229 -19.63 5.31 -3.28
CA SER A 229 -18.99 4.05 -3.70
C SER A 229 -17.67 4.27 -4.45
N GLN A 230 -17.51 5.40 -5.15
CA GLN A 230 -16.32 5.74 -5.93
C GLN A 230 -15.38 6.71 -5.21
N LYS A 231 -15.86 7.46 -4.21
CA LYS A 231 -15.09 8.50 -3.51
C LYS A 231 -13.83 7.91 -2.85
N SER A 232 -12.67 8.49 -3.14
CA SER A 232 -11.44 8.07 -2.47
C SER A 232 -11.49 8.48 -0.99
N PRO A 233 -10.97 7.66 -0.07
CA PRO A 233 -10.92 7.99 1.36
C PRO A 233 -9.91 9.11 1.61
N ILE A 234 -10.31 10.34 1.32
CA ILE A 234 -9.52 11.55 1.55
C ILE A 234 -9.70 11.98 3.01
N ARG A 235 -8.67 12.65 3.54
CA ARG A 235 -8.72 13.26 4.87
C ARG A 235 -9.83 14.30 4.93
N ILE A 236 -10.80 14.08 5.82
CA ILE A 236 -11.84 15.07 6.11
C ILE A 236 -11.31 16.08 7.14
N ASN A 237 -11.08 17.30 6.67
CA ASN A 237 -10.73 18.44 7.51
C ASN A 237 -12.02 19.09 8.04
N GLY A 238 -11.93 19.84 9.15
CA GLY A 238 -13.08 20.55 9.73
C GLY A 238 -13.69 19.88 10.96
N PRO A 239 -14.90 20.28 11.36
CA PRO A 239 -15.61 19.79 12.54
C PRO A 239 -15.72 18.26 12.60
N LEU A 240 -15.85 17.71 13.81
CA LEU A 240 -16.08 16.27 14.02
C LEU A 240 -17.40 15.79 13.39
N GLU A 241 -18.38 16.68 13.27
CA GLU A 241 -19.66 16.40 12.62
C GLU A 241 -19.49 16.01 11.14
N ASP A 242 -18.61 16.70 10.41
CA ASP A 242 -18.35 16.44 8.99
C ASP A 242 -17.62 15.11 8.80
N LEU A 243 -16.65 14.81 9.67
CA LEU A 243 -15.98 13.51 9.70
C LEU A 243 -16.99 12.39 9.98
N THR A 244 -17.86 12.58 10.97
CA THR A 244 -18.88 11.59 11.36
C THR A 244 -19.88 11.35 10.24
N PHE A 245 -20.30 12.42 9.54
CA PHE A 245 -21.16 12.34 8.37
C PHE A 245 -20.51 11.52 7.25
N ALA A 246 -19.26 11.83 6.88
CA ALA A 246 -18.54 11.10 5.83
C ALA A 246 -18.33 9.62 6.19
N ILE A 247 -17.97 9.33 7.45
CA ILE A 247 -17.88 7.95 7.97
C ILE A 247 -19.19 7.20 7.74
N GLU A 248 -20.32 7.79 8.11
CA GLU A 248 -21.61 7.12 7.97
C GLU A 248 -22.01 6.93 6.50
N LYS A 249 -21.69 7.90 5.64
CA LYS A 249 -21.92 7.78 4.20
C LYS A 249 -21.07 6.70 3.54
N TYR A 250 -19.81 6.53 3.92
CA TYR A 250 -18.99 5.39 3.48
C TYR A 250 -19.57 4.06 3.96
N ARG A 251 -20.02 3.99 5.22
CA ARG A 251 -20.61 2.77 5.80
C ARG A 251 -21.93 2.40 5.13
N SER A 252 -22.78 3.36 4.78
CA SER A 252 -24.08 3.11 4.16
C SER A 252 -23.95 2.46 2.77
N VAL A 253 -22.82 2.64 2.08
CA VAL A 253 -22.49 1.98 0.81
C VAL A 253 -21.54 0.79 0.98
N GLY A 254 -21.39 0.27 2.19
CA GLY A 254 -20.58 -0.93 2.48
C GLY A 254 -19.07 -0.71 2.48
N ARG A 255 -18.58 0.53 2.51
CA ARG A 255 -17.15 0.89 2.44
C ARG A 255 -16.59 1.30 3.80
N SER A 256 -16.71 0.43 4.79
CA SER A 256 -16.20 0.68 6.15
C SER A 256 -14.68 0.83 6.23
N ALA A 257 -13.92 0.18 5.34
CA ALA A 257 -12.49 0.39 5.21
C ALA A 257 -12.16 1.83 4.76
N ALA A 258 -13.04 2.44 3.94
CA ALA A 258 -12.85 3.82 3.47
C ALA A 258 -13.15 4.80 4.61
N ALA A 259 -14.20 4.51 5.37
CA ALA A 259 -14.51 5.24 6.60
C ALA A 259 -13.33 5.22 7.58
N LEU A 260 -12.72 4.04 7.78
CA LEU A 260 -11.56 3.88 8.65
C LEU A 260 -10.35 4.66 8.14
N ALA A 261 -10.06 4.61 6.85
CA ALA A 261 -8.95 5.34 6.22
C ALA A 261 -9.14 6.86 6.30
N ALA A 262 -10.36 7.36 6.07
CA ALA A 262 -10.70 8.78 6.21
C ALA A 262 -10.54 9.27 7.66
N ALA A 263 -10.76 8.39 8.64
CA ALA A 263 -10.68 8.69 10.07
C ALA A 263 -9.32 8.45 10.71
N GLU A 264 -8.37 7.79 10.03
CA GLU A 264 -7.12 7.26 10.60
C GLU A 264 -6.36 8.26 11.50
N LYS A 265 -6.24 9.52 11.06
CA LYS A 265 -5.50 10.57 11.78
C LYS A 265 -6.29 11.24 12.91
N ARG A 266 -7.58 10.91 13.06
CA ARG A 266 -8.53 11.54 13.98
C ARG A 266 -9.32 10.50 14.80
N LEU A 267 -8.83 9.26 14.87
CA LEU A 267 -9.49 8.17 15.61
C LEU A 267 -9.66 8.48 17.10
N GLU A 268 -8.79 9.31 17.67
CA GLU A 268 -8.88 9.77 19.06
C GLU A 268 -10.11 10.66 19.33
N GLU A 269 -10.61 11.35 18.31
CA GLU A 269 -11.82 12.18 18.42
C GLU A 269 -13.10 11.34 18.37
N LEU A 270 -13.02 10.09 17.87
CA LEU A 270 -14.15 9.18 17.79
C LEU A 270 -14.38 8.43 19.10
N SER A 271 -15.63 8.08 19.37
CA SER A 271 -15.95 7.17 20.48
C SER A 271 -15.34 5.78 20.23
N VAL A 272 -15.03 5.06 21.32
CA VAL A 272 -14.58 3.66 21.24
C VAL A 272 -15.59 2.81 20.49
N ALA A 273 -16.89 2.99 20.77
CA ALA A 273 -17.96 2.22 20.13
C ALA A 273 -18.00 2.44 18.62
N THR A 274 -17.88 3.69 18.16
CA THR A 274 -17.82 4.02 16.73
C THR A 274 -16.59 3.38 16.08
N THR A 275 -15.42 3.49 16.72
CA THR A 275 -14.17 2.95 16.20
C THR A 275 -14.23 1.42 16.06
N GLN A 276 -14.73 0.73 17.10
CA GLN A 276 -14.92 -0.72 17.08
C GLN A 276 -15.91 -1.16 15.99
N ALA A 277 -17.02 -0.42 15.82
CA ALA A 277 -18.02 -0.72 14.80
C ALA A 277 -17.44 -0.59 13.38
N ILE A 278 -16.72 0.49 13.09
CA ILE A 278 -16.06 0.70 11.80
C ILE A 278 -15.03 -0.41 11.54
N MET A 279 -14.17 -0.70 12.51
CA MET A 279 -13.12 -1.72 12.37
C MET A 279 -13.70 -3.12 12.13
N SER A 280 -14.75 -3.48 12.85
CA SER A 280 -15.42 -4.78 12.67
C SER A 280 -16.08 -4.89 11.29
N SER A 281 -16.78 -3.83 10.86
CA SER A 281 -17.39 -3.79 9.53
C SER A 281 -16.36 -3.80 8.41
N ALA A 282 -15.20 -3.15 8.58
CA ALA A 282 -14.12 -3.16 7.60
C ALA A 282 -13.54 -4.57 7.39
N VAL A 283 -13.37 -5.35 8.45
CA VAL A 283 -12.93 -6.76 8.33
C VAL A 283 -13.98 -7.59 7.59
N SER A 284 -15.26 -7.40 7.90
CA SER A 284 -16.36 -8.07 7.19
C SER A 284 -16.38 -7.71 5.70
N GLU A 285 -16.19 -6.42 5.36
CA GLU A 285 -16.05 -5.95 3.98
C GLU A 285 -14.88 -6.66 3.26
N HIS A 286 -13.71 -6.71 3.89
CA HIS A 286 -12.54 -7.39 3.30
C HIS A 286 -12.76 -8.87 3.05
N ASN A 287 -13.43 -9.55 3.98
CA ASN A 287 -13.68 -10.98 3.88
C ASN A 287 -14.76 -11.32 2.83
N ALA A 288 -15.69 -10.38 2.57
CA ALA A 288 -16.75 -10.56 1.58
C ALA A 288 -16.23 -10.41 0.15
N ASP A 289 -15.27 -9.51 -0.09
CA ASP A 289 -14.65 -9.32 -1.39
C ASP A 289 -13.13 -9.03 -1.26
N PRO A 290 -12.30 -10.09 -1.14
CA PRO A 290 -10.85 -9.93 -1.05
C PRO A 290 -10.21 -9.40 -2.35
N GLU A 291 -10.90 -9.53 -3.49
CA GLU A 291 -10.40 -9.13 -4.82
C GLU A 291 -10.84 -7.71 -5.22
N ALA A 292 -11.80 -7.10 -4.51
CA ALA A 292 -12.09 -5.67 -4.52
C ALA A 292 -10.90 -4.85 -4.01
N LYS A 293 -9.86 -4.81 -4.83
CA LYS A 293 -8.70 -3.92 -4.72
C LYS A 293 -9.21 -2.48 -4.71
N SER A 294 -9.16 -1.81 -3.56
CA SER A 294 -9.02 -0.35 -3.53
C SER A 294 -8.68 0.16 -2.14
N THR A 295 -9.43 -0.21 -1.11
CA THR A 295 -9.43 0.62 0.11
C THR A 295 -8.46 0.18 1.20
N PHE A 296 -8.24 -1.13 1.38
CA PHE A 296 -7.34 -1.65 2.42
C PHE A 296 -5.87 -1.30 2.19
N GLY A 297 -5.47 -1.04 0.94
CA GLY A 297 -4.10 -0.60 0.63
C GLY A 297 -3.77 0.80 1.18
N PHE A 298 -4.78 1.59 1.53
CA PHE A 298 -4.62 2.90 2.15
C PHE A 298 -4.61 2.87 3.68
N LEU A 299 -4.91 1.71 4.31
CA LEU A 299 -4.95 1.60 5.76
C LEU A 299 -3.57 1.30 6.34
N ASP A 300 -3.07 2.20 7.18
CA ASP A 300 -1.96 1.91 8.08
C ASP A 300 -2.48 1.25 9.36
N VAL A 301 -2.64 -0.08 9.32
CA VAL A 301 -3.19 -0.87 10.43
C VAL A 301 -2.30 -0.74 11.69
N ASP A 302 -0.97 -0.73 11.53
CA ASP A 302 -0.04 -0.61 12.67
C ASP A 302 -0.21 0.75 13.38
N ARG A 303 -0.44 1.83 12.62
CA ARG A 303 -0.73 3.16 13.19
C ARG A 303 -2.08 3.21 13.91
N ILE A 304 -3.10 2.56 13.38
CA ILE A 304 -4.42 2.47 14.04
C ILE A 304 -4.27 1.81 15.41
N PHE A 305 -3.60 0.65 15.48
CA PHE A 305 -3.38 -0.03 16.76
C PHE A 305 -2.48 0.75 17.71
N SER A 306 -1.48 1.49 17.18
CA SER A 306 -0.66 2.40 17.99
C SER A 306 -1.50 3.50 18.64
N ALA A 307 -2.46 4.08 17.92
CA ALA A 307 -3.38 5.08 18.46
C ALA A 307 -4.36 4.47 19.49
N LEU A 308 -4.90 3.28 19.21
CA LEU A 308 -5.79 2.58 20.14
C LEU A 308 -5.09 2.18 21.44
N ALA A 309 -3.82 1.80 21.40
CA ALA A 309 -3.05 1.46 22.58
C ALA A 309 -2.84 2.64 23.55
N GLN A 310 -2.95 3.89 23.08
CA GLN A 310 -2.85 5.08 23.93
C GLN A 310 -4.18 5.48 24.57
N ARG A 311 -5.29 4.82 24.22
CA ARG A 311 -6.63 5.14 24.74
C ARG A 311 -6.85 4.52 26.11
N SER A 312 -7.05 5.36 27.13
CA SER A 312 -7.40 4.90 28.48
C SER A 312 -8.84 4.38 28.61
N ASP A 313 -9.72 4.77 27.68
CA ASP A 313 -11.14 4.38 27.65
C ASP A 313 -11.40 3.06 26.91
N LEU A 314 -10.35 2.41 26.38
CA LEU A 314 -10.42 1.10 25.72
C LEU A 314 -9.85 0.00 26.61
N PRO A 315 -10.65 -0.98 27.07
CA PRO A 315 -10.16 -2.12 27.84
C PRO A 315 -9.14 -2.97 27.06
N ARG A 316 -8.14 -3.55 27.75
CA ARG A 316 -7.09 -4.40 27.13
C ARG A 316 -7.69 -5.59 26.38
N GLU A 317 -8.74 -6.19 26.91
CA GLU A 317 -9.46 -7.31 26.30
C GLU A 317 -10.14 -6.91 24.98
N SER A 318 -10.71 -5.71 24.95
CA SER A 318 -11.31 -5.15 23.74
C SER A 318 -10.26 -4.84 22.67
N LEU A 319 -9.11 -4.30 23.07
CA LEU A 319 -7.97 -4.05 22.17
C LEU A 319 -7.43 -5.36 21.60
N ALA A 320 -7.20 -6.37 22.45
CA ALA A 320 -6.74 -7.68 22.01
C ALA A 320 -7.73 -8.39 21.08
N ALA A 321 -9.05 -8.20 21.28
CA ALA A 321 -10.06 -8.71 20.37
C ALA A 321 -9.97 -8.06 18.97
N LEU A 322 -9.74 -6.74 18.92
CA LEU A 322 -9.48 -6.04 17.66
C LEU A 322 -8.18 -6.53 17.01
N GLU A 323 -7.09 -6.64 17.80
CA GLU A 323 -5.79 -7.14 17.31
C GLU A 323 -5.93 -8.54 16.71
N PHE A 324 -6.73 -9.42 17.34
CA PHE A 324 -7.01 -10.76 16.82
C PHE A 324 -7.72 -10.72 15.46
N MET A 325 -8.71 -9.84 15.29
CA MET A 325 -9.44 -9.70 14.02
C MET A 325 -8.55 -9.21 12.88
N TYR A 326 -7.58 -8.35 13.19
CA TYR A 326 -6.63 -7.78 12.22
C TYR A 326 -5.31 -8.56 12.12
N LEU A 327 -5.18 -9.67 12.83
CA LEU A 327 -3.94 -10.45 12.93
C LEU A 327 -3.33 -10.85 11.58
N PRO A 328 -4.09 -11.23 10.53
CA PRO A 328 -3.52 -11.51 9.22
C PRO A 328 -2.89 -10.28 8.53
N MET A 329 -3.26 -9.08 8.94
CA MET A 329 -2.84 -7.79 8.37
C MET A 329 -1.75 -7.09 9.20
N LEU A 330 -1.64 -7.44 10.49
CA LEU A 330 -0.64 -6.87 11.40
C LEU A 330 0.77 -7.37 11.06
N ARG A 331 1.73 -6.45 11.10
CA ARG A 331 3.15 -6.76 10.90
C ARG A 331 3.96 -6.73 12.20
N THR A 332 3.36 -6.22 13.27
CA THR A 332 4.01 -5.99 14.55
C THR A 332 3.88 -7.19 15.50
N ASP A 333 4.99 -7.58 16.13
CA ASP A 333 5.09 -8.72 17.05
C ASP A 333 4.76 -8.38 18.53
N ASN A 334 4.65 -7.10 18.90
CA ASN A 334 4.42 -6.69 20.30
C ASN A 334 3.01 -6.11 20.49
N LEU A 335 2.04 -7.01 20.52
CA LEU A 335 0.62 -6.71 20.64
C LEU A 335 0.08 -7.03 22.04
N THR A 336 -0.97 -6.34 22.46
CA THR A 336 -1.67 -6.56 23.75
C THR A 336 -2.11 -8.02 23.91
N ILE A 337 -2.50 -8.65 22.81
CA ILE A 337 -2.92 -10.04 22.76
C ILE A 337 -1.81 -11.00 23.22
N HIS A 338 -0.52 -10.70 23.00
CA HIS A 338 0.57 -11.54 23.49
C HIS A 338 0.64 -11.52 25.02
N GLU A 339 0.43 -10.36 25.64
CA GLU A 339 0.40 -10.24 27.10
C GLU A 339 -0.78 -11.00 27.68
N LEU A 340 -1.98 -10.87 27.09
CA LEU A 340 -3.15 -11.61 27.55
C LEU A 340 -2.99 -13.12 27.42
N LEU A 341 -2.30 -13.62 26.38
CA LEU A 341 -1.99 -15.06 26.25
C LEU A 341 -1.10 -15.57 27.39
N LEU A 342 -0.17 -14.74 27.87
CA LEU A 342 0.73 -15.08 28.98
C LEU A 342 0.09 -14.87 30.36
N GLU A 343 -0.95 -14.03 30.46
CA GLU A 343 -1.69 -13.77 31.69
C GLU A 343 -2.88 -14.73 31.89
N GLN A 344 -3.53 -15.17 30.80
CA GLN A 344 -4.81 -15.88 30.85
C GLN A 344 -4.76 -17.28 30.19
N PRO A 345 -4.62 -18.37 30.99
CA PRO A 345 -4.58 -19.75 30.48
C PRO A 345 -5.77 -20.14 29.58
N VAL A 346 -6.98 -19.70 29.92
CA VAL A 346 -8.20 -19.98 29.15
C VAL A 346 -8.12 -19.38 27.75
N PHE A 347 -7.62 -18.14 27.65
CA PHE A 347 -7.47 -17.46 26.38
C PHE A 347 -6.41 -18.11 25.49
N PHE A 348 -5.26 -18.48 26.07
CA PHE A 348 -4.22 -19.27 25.39
C PHE A 348 -4.78 -20.57 24.82
N MET A 349 -5.51 -21.34 25.64
CA MET A 349 -6.11 -22.60 25.18
C MET A 349 -7.20 -22.42 24.13
N GLY A 350 -7.91 -21.29 24.15
CA GLY A 350 -8.82 -20.88 23.08
C GLY A 350 -8.09 -20.77 21.72
N MET A 351 -6.90 -20.16 21.70
CA MET A 351 -6.09 -20.05 20.49
C MET A 351 -5.51 -21.39 20.04
N VAL A 352 -5.01 -22.21 20.99
CA VAL A 352 -4.54 -23.56 20.68
C VAL A 352 -5.64 -24.40 20.04
N SER A 353 -6.86 -24.32 20.57
CA SER A 353 -8.00 -25.09 20.07
C SER A 353 -8.45 -24.69 18.66
N ARG A 354 -8.20 -23.44 18.25
CA ARG A 354 -8.47 -22.93 16.90
C ARG A 354 -7.47 -23.43 15.86
N VAL A 355 -6.22 -23.64 16.26
CA VAL A 355 -5.13 -24.02 15.35
C VAL A 355 -4.94 -25.53 15.29
N PHE A 356 -5.06 -26.21 16.44
CA PHE A 356 -4.80 -27.62 16.57
C PHE A 356 -6.08 -28.39 16.81
N ARG A 357 -6.25 -29.47 16.06
CA ARG A 357 -7.32 -30.45 16.23
C ARG A 357 -7.13 -31.24 17.54
N ALA A 358 -8.22 -31.68 18.16
CA ALA A 358 -8.15 -32.67 19.25
C ALA A 358 -7.64 -34.03 18.73
N LYS A 359 -7.00 -34.83 19.58
CA LYS A 359 -6.42 -36.12 19.17
C LYS A 359 -7.38 -37.03 18.38
N ASP A 360 -8.66 -37.02 18.74
CA ASP A 360 -9.70 -37.91 18.19
C ASP A 360 -10.71 -37.18 17.29
N GLU A 361 -10.35 -36.00 16.78
CA GLU A 361 -11.22 -35.19 15.94
C GLU A 361 -10.94 -35.40 14.45
N GLU A 362 -11.99 -35.56 13.65
CA GLU A 362 -11.87 -35.72 12.20
C GLU A 362 -11.29 -34.44 11.55
N PRO A 363 -10.54 -34.56 10.44
CA PRO A 363 -10.12 -33.41 9.66
C PRO A 363 -11.32 -32.56 9.27
N ARG A 364 -11.21 -31.24 9.49
CA ARG A 364 -12.23 -30.27 9.05
C ARG A 364 -11.80 -29.62 7.74
N ASP A 365 -12.71 -29.51 6.80
CA ASP A 365 -12.54 -28.63 5.64
C ASP A 365 -12.70 -27.18 6.09
N LEU A 366 -11.62 -26.41 6.02
CA LEU A 366 -11.61 -25.00 6.38
C LEU A 366 -11.85 -24.15 5.14
N SER A 367 -12.63 -23.08 5.29
CA SER A 367 -12.68 -22.02 4.28
C SER A 367 -11.29 -21.36 4.13
N GLU A 368 -11.06 -20.66 3.02
CA GLU A 368 -9.80 -19.94 2.82
C GLU A 368 -9.56 -18.89 3.92
N THR A 369 -10.63 -18.19 4.33
CA THR A 369 -10.61 -17.20 5.42
C THR A 369 -10.22 -17.85 6.75
N ASP A 370 -10.83 -18.98 7.08
CA ASP A 370 -10.49 -19.72 8.32
C ASP A 370 -9.05 -20.22 8.28
N ARG A 371 -8.54 -20.65 7.12
CA ARG A 371 -7.15 -21.08 6.95
C ARG A 371 -6.17 -19.92 7.14
N LYS A 372 -6.48 -18.72 6.62
CA LYS A 372 -5.67 -17.51 6.84
C LYS A 372 -5.65 -17.12 8.32
N LEU A 373 -6.81 -17.14 8.99
CA LEU A 373 -6.91 -16.85 10.41
C LEU A 373 -6.17 -17.90 11.27
N ALA A 374 -6.29 -19.19 10.96
CA ALA A 374 -5.56 -20.25 11.65
C ALA A 374 -4.04 -20.11 11.48
N THR A 375 -3.58 -19.75 10.28
CA THR A 375 -2.16 -19.46 10.01
C THR A 375 -1.67 -18.26 10.81
N ALA A 376 -2.45 -17.17 10.85
CA ALA A 376 -2.13 -15.99 11.64
C ALA A 376 -2.11 -16.32 13.15
N THR A 377 -3.08 -17.09 13.64
CA THR A 377 -3.15 -17.54 15.04
C THR A 377 -1.97 -18.45 15.41
N TYR A 378 -1.54 -19.32 14.50
CA TYR A 378 -0.33 -20.12 14.70
C TYR A 378 0.91 -19.24 14.82
N ARG A 379 1.05 -18.22 13.97
CA ARG A 379 2.15 -17.24 14.05
C ARG A 379 2.12 -16.46 15.37
N LEU A 380 0.95 -16.04 15.84
CA LEU A 380 0.75 -15.40 17.14
C LEU A 380 1.25 -16.29 18.28
N LEU A 381 0.86 -17.56 18.31
CA LEU A 381 1.33 -18.51 19.33
C LEU A 381 2.85 -18.70 19.27
N LYS A 382 3.41 -18.77 18.05
CA LYS A 382 4.86 -18.88 17.82
C LYS A 382 5.64 -17.59 18.11
N GLY A 383 4.96 -16.44 18.13
CA GLY A 383 5.54 -15.12 18.42
C GLY A 383 5.77 -14.86 19.90
N LEU A 384 5.31 -15.73 20.80
CA LEU A 384 5.50 -15.58 22.25
C LEU A 384 6.97 -15.78 22.65
N LYS A 385 7.69 -14.66 22.77
CA LYS A 385 9.11 -14.58 23.15
C LYS A 385 9.33 -14.20 24.63
N LYS A 386 8.27 -14.15 25.43
CA LYS A 386 8.31 -13.83 26.86
C LYS A 386 7.59 -14.91 27.66
N LEU A 387 7.95 -15.03 28.93
CA LEU A 387 7.36 -15.99 29.86
C LEU A 387 6.23 -15.35 30.67
N PRO A 388 5.22 -16.14 31.09
CA PRO A 388 4.27 -15.72 32.12
C PRO A 388 5.00 -15.26 33.39
N GLY A 389 4.62 -14.09 33.91
CA GLY A 389 5.24 -13.51 35.11
C GLY A 389 6.64 -12.90 34.91
N GLN A 390 7.15 -12.80 33.68
CA GLN A 390 8.46 -12.23 33.41
C GLN A 390 8.46 -10.69 33.42
N LYS A 391 9.44 -10.09 34.11
CA LYS A 391 9.73 -8.65 34.10
C LYS A 391 11.22 -8.43 33.85
N GLY A 392 11.58 -8.06 32.61
CA GLY A 392 12.99 -7.98 32.20
C GLY A 392 13.64 -9.36 32.27
N ASN A 393 14.71 -9.50 33.06
CA ASN A 393 15.39 -10.78 33.30
C ASN A 393 14.84 -11.53 34.52
N ASP A 394 13.94 -10.92 35.31
CA ASP A 394 13.31 -11.57 36.44
C ASP A 394 12.10 -12.38 35.99
N VAL A 395 11.90 -13.55 36.61
CA VAL A 395 10.81 -14.48 36.28
C VAL A 395 10.14 -14.92 37.57
N ASP A 396 8.89 -14.52 37.76
CA ASP A 396 8.07 -14.97 38.89
C ASP A 396 7.74 -16.47 38.73
N GLU A 397 8.42 -17.30 39.53
CA GLU A 397 8.23 -18.76 39.52
C GLU A 397 6.80 -19.17 39.85
N ALA A 398 6.15 -18.50 40.80
CA ALA A 398 4.81 -18.87 41.24
C ALA A 398 3.78 -18.59 40.13
N ALA A 399 3.88 -17.42 39.49
CA ALA A 399 3.05 -17.06 38.34
C ALA A 399 3.27 -18.01 37.16
N LEU A 400 4.54 -18.25 36.79
CA LEU A 400 4.91 -19.15 35.69
C LEU A 400 4.40 -20.57 35.92
N ARG A 401 4.62 -21.11 37.12
CA ARG A 401 4.19 -22.45 37.49
C ARG A 401 2.67 -22.59 37.45
N THR A 402 1.95 -21.62 38.02
CA THR A 402 0.48 -21.63 38.06
C THR A 402 -0.08 -21.61 36.64
N TRP A 403 0.42 -20.71 35.79
CA TRP A 403 0.03 -20.64 34.38
C TRP A 403 0.24 -21.97 33.66
N CYS A 404 1.41 -22.61 33.83
CA CYS A 404 1.70 -23.89 33.19
C CYS A 404 0.74 -25.00 33.66
N VAL A 405 0.46 -25.09 34.96
CA VAL A 405 -0.44 -26.10 35.53
C VAL A 405 -1.86 -25.91 35.00
N ASP A 406 -2.36 -24.68 34.97
CA ASP A 406 -3.71 -24.36 34.51
C ASP A 406 -3.88 -24.62 33.01
N VAL A 407 -2.90 -24.21 32.18
CA VAL A 407 -2.91 -24.50 30.74
C VAL A 407 -2.92 -26.02 30.50
N ARG A 408 -2.11 -26.79 31.23
CA ARG A 408 -2.09 -28.25 31.08
C ARG A 408 -3.41 -28.89 31.49
N LYS A 409 -4.04 -28.42 32.56
CA LYS A 409 -5.37 -28.90 32.98
C LYS A 409 -6.38 -28.71 31.85
N LEU A 410 -6.47 -27.49 31.31
CA LEU A 410 -7.36 -27.15 30.19
C LEU A 410 -7.03 -27.95 28.91
N ALA A 411 -5.75 -28.24 28.66
CA ALA A 411 -5.32 -29.05 27.53
C ALA A 411 -5.77 -30.52 27.62
N GLN A 412 -5.82 -31.07 28.83
CA GLN A 412 -6.38 -32.42 29.04
C GLN A 412 -7.90 -32.41 28.84
N GLU A 413 -8.60 -31.42 29.38
CA GLU A 413 -10.06 -31.26 29.21
C GLU A 413 -10.47 -31.10 27.73
N SER A 414 -9.57 -30.59 26.89
CA SER A 414 -9.79 -30.37 25.45
C SER A 414 -9.09 -31.39 24.53
N ASN A 415 -8.55 -32.49 25.06
CA ASN A 415 -7.85 -33.56 24.32
C ASN A 415 -6.69 -33.06 23.43
N ARG A 416 -5.94 -32.06 23.92
CA ARG A 416 -4.81 -31.40 23.23
C ARG A 416 -3.50 -31.43 24.04
N GLY A 417 -3.42 -32.27 25.07
CA GLY A 417 -2.30 -32.32 26.03
C GLY A 417 -0.90 -32.37 25.40
N MET A 418 -0.66 -33.27 24.44
CA MET A 418 0.67 -33.44 23.84
C MET A 418 1.15 -32.18 23.09
N VAL A 419 0.29 -31.60 22.25
CA VAL A 419 0.65 -30.40 21.48
C VAL A 419 0.79 -29.19 22.40
N THR A 420 -0.07 -29.07 23.41
CA THR A 420 0.04 -27.97 24.38
C THR A 420 1.30 -28.07 25.22
N ASP A 421 1.69 -29.26 25.69
CA ASP A 421 2.95 -29.46 26.43
C ASP A 421 4.15 -29.00 25.58
N GLN A 422 4.16 -29.30 24.27
CA GLN A 422 5.21 -28.81 23.36
C GLN A 422 5.19 -27.28 23.19
N LEU A 423 4.01 -26.65 23.12
CA LEU A 423 3.87 -25.19 23.04
C LEU A 423 4.34 -24.51 24.33
N ILE A 424 3.99 -25.06 25.50
CA ILE A 424 4.53 -24.60 26.79
C ILE A 424 6.06 -24.68 26.75
N GLY A 425 6.61 -25.80 26.30
CA GLY A 425 8.05 -25.96 26.17
C GLY A 425 8.71 -24.91 25.27
N GLN A 426 8.07 -24.56 24.15
CA GLN A 426 8.56 -23.50 23.26
C GLN A 426 8.59 -22.14 23.96
N ILE A 427 7.56 -21.78 24.71
CA ILE A 427 7.53 -20.53 25.50
C ILE A 427 8.65 -20.52 26.55
N LEU A 428 8.83 -21.64 27.27
CA LEU A 428 9.89 -21.78 28.27
C LEU A 428 11.30 -21.69 27.67
N ALA A 429 11.47 -21.96 26.37
CA ALA A 429 12.78 -21.87 25.74
C ALA A 429 13.33 -20.43 25.67
N HIS A 430 12.44 -19.44 25.66
CA HIS A 430 12.77 -18.01 25.64
C HIS A 430 13.17 -17.46 27.02
N ALA A 431 13.42 -18.34 28.00
CA ALA A 431 13.85 -17.95 29.33
C ALA A 431 15.18 -17.17 29.30
N PRO A 432 15.34 -16.15 30.16
CA PRO A 432 16.64 -15.52 30.36
C PRO A 432 17.65 -16.49 30.99
N LEU A 433 18.92 -16.05 31.08
CA LEU A 433 19.94 -16.75 31.87
C LEU A 433 19.60 -16.66 33.36
N GLY A 434 20.01 -17.67 34.12
CA GLY A 434 19.89 -17.65 35.57
C GLY A 434 20.69 -16.53 36.20
N ALA A 435 20.08 -15.82 37.15
CA ALA A 435 20.70 -14.65 37.77
C ALA A 435 21.91 -15.02 38.64
N LYS A 436 21.96 -16.26 39.16
CA LYS A 436 23.02 -16.69 40.10
C LYS A 436 24.21 -17.37 39.43
N ASP A 437 23.98 -18.10 38.34
CA ASP A 437 24.98 -18.97 37.72
C ASP A 437 25.22 -18.68 36.23
N SER A 438 24.49 -17.72 35.66
CA SER A 438 24.53 -17.39 34.23
C SER A 438 24.30 -18.60 33.32
N ALA A 439 23.58 -19.62 33.81
CA ALA A 439 23.22 -20.79 33.02
C ALA A 439 21.78 -20.71 32.53
N TRP A 440 21.55 -21.17 31.30
CA TRP A 440 20.21 -21.31 30.75
C TRP A 440 19.62 -22.70 31.05
N PRO A 441 18.30 -22.82 31.31
CA PRO A 441 17.33 -21.72 31.47
C PRO A 441 17.36 -21.11 32.89
N HIS A 442 16.68 -19.98 33.11
CA HIS A 442 16.50 -19.34 34.42
C HIS A 442 16.00 -20.32 35.50
N GLU A 443 16.39 -20.14 36.78
CA GLU A 443 16.11 -21.05 37.89
C GLU A 443 14.62 -21.38 38.04
N ALA A 444 13.75 -20.38 37.91
CA ALA A 444 12.29 -20.55 37.92
C ALA A 444 11.82 -21.58 36.86
N VAL A 445 12.40 -21.55 35.67
CA VAL A 445 12.05 -22.46 34.57
C VAL A 445 12.55 -23.87 34.85
N ARG A 446 13.74 -24.01 35.46
CA ARG A 446 14.25 -25.32 35.91
C ARG A 446 13.27 -25.96 36.88
N ASN A 447 12.81 -25.20 37.87
CA ASN A 447 11.83 -25.68 38.84
C ASN A 447 10.52 -26.09 38.16
N VAL A 448 10.04 -25.33 37.18
CA VAL A 448 8.87 -25.73 36.37
C VAL A 448 9.11 -27.03 35.59
N ILE A 449 10.27 -27.21 34.95
CA ILE A 449 10.62 -28.46 34.23
C ILE A 449 10.57 -29.66 35.19
N GLU A 450 11.19 -29.54 36.36
CA GLU A 450 11.21 -30.62 37.36
C GLU A 450 9.80 -30.94 37.88
N VAL A 451 8.98 -29.91 38.15
CA VAL A 451 7.61 -30.08 38.67
C VAL A 451 6.65 -30.66 37.62
N LEU A 452 6.70 -30.16 36.38
CA LEU A 452 5.80 -30.64 35.32
C LEU A 452 6.14 -32.07 34.88
N ALA A 453 7.41 -32.44 34.97
CA ALA A 453 7.96 -33.76 34.68
C ALA A 453 7.46 -34.36 33.34
N SER A 454 7.29 -33.51 32.32
CA SER A 454 6.73 -33.88 31.01
C SER A 454 7.81 -33.98 29.94
N PRO A 455 8.02 -35.15 29.32
CA PRO A 455 8.92 -35.30 28.18
C PRO A 455 8.55 -34.42 26.99
N GLU A 456 7.26 -34.11 26.80
CA GLU A 456 6.78 -33.28 25.70
C GLU A 456 7.10 -31.80 25.92
N VAL A 457 7.09 -31.33 27.18
CA VAL A 457 7.60 -29.99 27.52
C VAL A 457 9.09 -29.88 27.24
N GLU A 458 9.89 -30.86 27.68
CA GLU A 458 11.33 -30.92 27.39
C GLU A 458 11.63 -30.97 25.89
N ARG A 459 10.81 -31.72 25.14
CA ARG A 459 10.90 -31.79 23.68
C ARG A 459 10.58 -30.43 23.06
N GLY A 460 9.53 -29.75 23.51
CA GLY A 460 9.18 -28.40 23.08
C GLY A 460 10.30 -27.40 23.32
N ILE A 461 10.91 -27.42 24.51
CA ILE A 461 12.06 -26.57 24.86
C ILE A 461 13.22 -26.84 23.91
N SER A 462 13.57 -28.11 23.73
CA SER A 462 14.69 -28.52 22.87
C SER A 462 14.46 -28.04 21.44
N LEU A 463 13.30 -28.34 20.85
CA LEU A 463 12.95 -27.95 19.48
C LEU A 463 13.01 -26.44 19.27
N GLU A 464 12.44 -25.65 20.19
CA GLU A 464 12.50 -24.20 20.06
C GLU A 464 13.91 -23.67 20.22
N ARG A 465 14.71 -24.24 21.14
CA ARG A 465 16.11 -23.85 21.30
C ARG A 465 16.92 -24.06 20.03
N TYR A 466 16.64 -25.14 19.28
CA TYR A 466 17.21 -25.35 17.95
C TYR A 466 16.72 -24.29 16.95
N ASN A 467 15.40 -24.02 16.90
CA ASN A 467 14.81 -23.05 15.97
C ASN A 467 15.30 -21.61 16.21
N MET A 468 15.60 -21.25 17.46
CA MET A 468 16.14 -19.93 17.83
C MET A 468 17.49 -19.61 17.16
N ARG A 469 18.19 -20.60 16.58
CA ARG A 469 19.38 -20.36 15.76
C ARG A 469 19.08 -19.50 14.52
N GLY A 470 17.88 -19.61 13.96
CA GLY A 470 17.48 -18.88 12.75
C GLY A 470 18.30 -19.25 11.51
N VAL A 471 18.32 -18.33 10.54
CA VAL A 471 19.12 -18.49 9.31
C VAL A 471 20.59 -18.27 9.64
N TYR A 472 21.42 -19.24 9.29
CA TYR A 472 22.87 -19.15 9.42
C TYR A 472 23.53 -19.48 8.09
N SER A 473 24.78 -19.02 7.93
CA SER A 473 25.64 -19.39 6.81
C SER A 473 26.95 -19.93 7.35
N LYS A 474 27.66 -20.67 6.49
CA LYS A 474 28.94 -21.28 6.80
C LYS A 474 29.91 -21.00 5.67
N MET A 475 31.18 -20.83 5.99
CA MET A 475 32.24 -20.79 4.97
C MET A 475 32.36 -22.17 4.29
N PRO A 476 32.88 -22.24 3.04
CA PRO A 476 32.92 -23.48 2.27
C PRO A 476 33.62 -24.67 2.97
N ASP A 477 34.58 -24.39 3.85
CA ASP A 477 35.46 -25.33 4.55
C ASP A 477 35.29 -25.34 6.09
N GLU A 478 34.33 -24.59 6.65
CA GLU A 478 34.15 -24.40 8.10
C GLU A 478 33.75 -25.67 8.87
N GLY A 479 33.11 -26.64 8.20
CA GLY A 479 32.64 -27.86 8.86
C GLY A 479 31.65 -27.57 10.01
N GLY A 480 31.80 -28.28 11.12
CA GLY A 480 30.90 -28.31 12.28
C GLY A 480 31.23 -27.37 13.44
N ASP A 481 32.11 -26.39 13.26
CA ASP A 481 32.64 -25.59 14.37
C ASP A 481 31.59 -24.76 15.12
N GLN A 482 30.61 -24.18 14.41
CA GLN A 482 29.49 -23.46 15.03
C GLN A 482 28.66 -24.38 15.94
N GLU A 483 28.34 -25.58 15.49
CA GLU A 483 27.54 -26.54 16.26
C GLU A 483 28.32 -27.08 17.46
N ARG A 484 29.64 -27.29 17.34
CA ARG A 484 30.49 -27.63 18.49
C ARG A 484 30.48 -26.55 19.56
N ALA A 485 30.46 -25.28 19.16
CA ALA A 485 30.34 -24.18 20.12
C ALA A 485 28.99 -24.21 20.86
N LEU A 486 27.88 -24.43 20.14
CA LEU A 486 26.54 -24.58 20.72
C LEU A 486 26.43 -25.82 21.63
N ALA A 487 27.05 -26.93 21.24
CA ALA A 487 27.13 -28.14 22.06
C ALA A 487 27.91 -27.89 23.36
N SER A 488 29.08 -27.26 23.25
CA SER A 488 29.94 -26.95 24.40
C SER A 488 29.22 -26.03 25.40
N GLN A 489 28.54 -24.99 24.90
CA GLN A 489 27.72 -24.11 25.74
C GLN A 489 26.60 -24.89 26.44
N SER A 490 25.92 -25.79 25.74
CA SER A 490 24.86 -26.62 26.32
C SER A 490 25.39 -27.58 27.39
N ARG A 491 26.59 -28.16 27.21
CA ARG A 491 27.29 -28.97 28.22
C ARG A 491 27.67 -28.15 29.45
N GLU A 492 28.14 -26.93 29.27
CA GLU A 492 28.48 -26.02 30.38
C GLU A 492 27.24 -25.73 31.24
N TRP A 493 26.11 -25.39 30.60
CA TRP A 493 24.86 -25.21 31.32
C TRP A 493 24.39 -26.49 32.00
N ALA A 494 24.53 -27.65 31.36
CA ALA A 494 24.19 -28.93 31.98
C ALA A 494 25.01 -29.22 33.25
N ALA A 495 26.28 -28.83 33.28
CA ALA A 495 27.17 -28.98 34.43
C ALA A 495 26.79 -28.05 35.59
N LYS A 496 26.36 -26.82 35.28
CA LYS A 496 25.89 -25.84 36.27
C LYS A 496 24.51 -26.18 36.86
N THR A 497 23.73 -27.04 36.19
CA THR A 497 22.34 -27.37 36.54
C THR A 497 22.16 -28.78 37.10
N ILE A 498 23.22 -29.44 37.60
CA ILE A 498 23.19 -30.84 38.08
C ILE A 498 22.11 -31.11 39.14
N THR A 499 21.75 -30.12 39.96
CA THR A 499 20.69 -30.24 40.98
C THR A 499 19.28 -30.33 40.38
N SER A 500 19.10 -29.89 39.13
CA SER A 500 17.87 -29.98 38.35
C SER A 500 18.02 -31.12 37.35
N VAL A 501 17.70 -32.34 37.78
CA VAL A 501 18.05 -33.59 37.08
C VAL A 501 17.49 -33.64 35.67
N ARG A 502 16.21 -33.32 35.47
CA ARG A 502 15.57 -33.35 34.14
C ARG A 502 16.12 -32.24 33.25
N THR A 503 16.35 -31.07 33.83
CA THR A 503 16.95 -29.93 33.11
C THR A 503 18.36 -30.27 32.61
N SER A 504 19.23 -30.80 33.48
CA SER A 504 20.59 -31.21 33.12
C SER A 504 20.59 -32.30 32.05
N ALA A 505 19.70 -33.30 32.16
CA ALA A 505 19.55 -34.35 31.16
C ALA A 505 19.07 -33.80 29.80
N MET A 506 18.10 -32.89 29.79
CA MET A 506 17.63 -32.22 28.57
C MET A 506 18.76 -31.45 27.89
N LEU A 507 19.54 -30.67 28.65
CA LEU A 507 20.68 -29.90 28.13
C LEU A 507 21.75 -30.80 27.51
N ARG A 508 22.03 -31.96 28.11
CA ARG A 508 22.94 -32.96 27.53
C ARG A 508 22.44 -33.49 26.20
N ARG A 509 21.15 -33.80 26.08
CA ARG A 509 20.54 -34.22 24.80
C ARG A 509 20.60 -33.12 23.75
N ILE A 510 20.41 -31.86 24.14
CA ILE A 510 20.59 -30.73 23.22
C ILE A 510 22.04 -30.67 22.74
N ALA A 511 23.02 -30.84 23.63
CA ALA A 511 24.44 -30.88 23.23
C ALA A 511 24.74 -32.02 22.25
N GLU A 512 24.26 -33.23 22.53
CA GLU A 512 24.44 -34.41 21.67
C GLU A 512 23.86 -34.21 20.26
N GLY A 513 22.70 -33.55 20.15
CA GLY A 513 22.14 -33.25 18.83
C GLY A 513 22.97 -32.24 18.03
N TRP A 514 23.56 -31.23 18.69
CA TRP A 514 24.50 -30.31 18.05
C TRP A 514 25.82 -31.00 17.67
N GLU A 515 26.32 -31.91 18.49
CA GLU A 515 27.49 -32.75 18.17
C GLU A 515 27.23 -33.57 16.88
N ALA A 516 26.06 -34.18 16.75
CA ALA A 516 25.67 -34.89 15.54
C ALA A 516 25.52 -33.97 14.31
N ASP A 517 25.02 -32.74 14.48
CA ASP A 517 24.98 -31.75 13.40
C ASP A 517 26.38 -31.29 12.97
N ALA A 518 27.31 -31.17 13.93
CA ALA A 518 28.70 -30.85 13.64
C ALA A 518 29.36 -31.91 12.75
N GLU A 519 29.20 -33.19 13.09
CA GLU A 519 29.72 -34.31 12.31
C GLU A 519 29.15 -34.32 10.88
N ARG A 520 27.84 -34.09 10.73
CA ARG A 520 27.19 -33.98 9.41
C ARG A 520 27.77 -32.83 8.59
N ALA A 521 28.05 -31.70 9.23
CA ALA A 521 28.62 -30.54 8.56
C ALA A 521 30.07 -30.76 8.12
N ASP A 522 30.89 -31.46 8.91
CA ASP A 522 32.26 -31.82 8.51
C ASP A 522 32.25 -32.73 7.28
N ILE A 523 31.38 -33.75 7.27
CA ILE A 523 31.22 -34.65 6.13
C ILE A 523 30.82 -33.84 4.89
N ALA A 524 29.89 -32.90 5.02
CA ALA A 524 29.46 -32.05 3.91
C ALA A 524 30.58 -31.12 3.41
N ALA A 525 31.39 -30.56 4.31
CA ALA A 525 32.55 -29.73 3.96
C ALA A 525 33.62 -30.55 3.22
N ALA A 526 33.96 -31.74 3.72
CA ALA A 526 34.91 -32.66 3.07
C ALA A 526 34.44 -33.11 1.67
N GLN A 527 33.13 -33.37 1.50
CA GLN A 527 32.55 -33.69 0.19
C GLN A 527 32.60 -32.52 -0.79
N ARG A 528 32.51 -31.28 -0.32
CA ARG A 528 32.66 -30.10 -1.18
C ARG A 528 34.10 -29.88 -1.56
N ALA A 529 35.03 -30.02 -0.62
CA ALA A 529 36.46 -29.88 -0.87
C ALA A 529 37.00 -30.88 -1.93
N THR A 530 36.34 -32.01 -2.13
CA THR A 530 36.70 -33.01 -3.15
C THR A 530 36.05 -32.76 -4.53
N ARG A 531 35.14 -31.77 -4.65
CA ARG A 531 34.46 -31.40 -5.91
C ARG A 531 35.12 -30.24 -6.66
N TRP A 532 36.07 -29.57 -6.03
CA TRP A 532 36.93 -28.53 -6.61
C TRP A 532 38.36 -29.06 -6.69
#